data_AF-A0A2U0I594-F1
#
_entry.id   AF-A0A2U0I594-F1
#
_cell.length_a   1.000
_cell.length_b   1.000
_cell.length_c   1.000
_cell.angle_alpha   90.00
_cell.angle_beta   90.00
_cell.angle_gamma   90.00
#
_symmetry.space_group_name_H-M   'P 1'
#
loop_
_entity.id
_entity.type
_entity.pdbx_description
1 polymer ?
#
loop_
_entity_poly.entity_id
_entity_poly.type
_entity_poly.pdbx_seq_one_letter_code
_entity_poly.pdbx_strand_id
1 'polypeptide(L)'
;MPLEEKKYDIEANNDWAKNVKGEHLFIDDAQSGRKGYFCIGCDKQMEAVIRKKNPKLTALRDWLLPMLMNEQVTVEDAYPKIENELWMVTKEDGKFIKN
;
A
#
# COMPACT_ATOMS: atom_id res chain seq x y z
N MET A 1 -12.00 34.81 10.85
CA MET A 1 -11.46 33.83 9.90
C MET A 1 -12.63 33.22 9.15
N PRO A 2 -12.70 33.32 7.81
CA PRO A 2 -13.70 32.59 7.04
C PRO A 2 -13.41 31.10 7.19
N LEU A 3 -14.44 30.30 7.47
CA LEU A 3 -14.32 28.84 7.42
C LEU A 3 -14.20 28.47 5.94
N GLU A 4 -12.99 28.15 5.49
CA GLU A 4 -12.77 27.58 4.16
C GLU A 4 -13.53 26.25 4.08
N GLU A 5 -14.47 26.16 3.12
CA GLU A 5 -15.15 24.91 2.82
C GLU A 5 -14.09 23.89 2.38
N LYS A 6 -13.83 22.89 3.22
CA LYS A 6 -13.04 21.73 2.82
C LYS A 6 -13.73 21.07 1.63
N LYS A 7 -13.19 21.28 0.44
CA LYS A 7 -13.55 20.48 -0.74
C LYS A 7 -13.09 19.06 -0.49
N TYR A 8 -14.00 18.23 0.00
CA TYR A 8 -13.79 16.80 0.06
C TYR A 8 -13.84 16.27 -1.37
N ASP A 9 -12.75 15.67 -1.82
CA ASP A 9 -12.76 14.93 -3.06
C ASP A 9 -13.59 13.66 -2.82
N ILE A 10 -14.79 13.63 -3.39
CA ILE A 10 -15.73 12.50 -3.25
C ILE A 10 -15.11 11.23 -3.84
N GLU A 11 -14.17 11.37 -4.78
CA GLU A 11 -13.41 10.28 -5.38
C GLU A 11 -12.26 9.75 -4.50
N ALA A 12 -11.99 10.39 -3.35
CA ALA A 12 -10.94 9.95 -2.43
C ALA A 12 -11.40 8.88 -1.43
N ASN A 13 -12.71 8.76 -1.16
CA ASN A 13 -13.26 7.73 -0.26
C ASN A 13 -13.48 6.41 -1.02
N ASN A 14 -12.37 5.70 -1.27
CA ASN A 14 -12.32 4.45 -2.04
C ASN A 14 -12.35 3.19 -1.18
N ASP A 15 -12.65 3.34 0.11
CA ASP A 15 -12.64 2.23 1.06
C ASP A 15 -13.74 1.20 0.74
N TRP A 16 -14.81 1.62 0.07
CA TRP A 16 -15.96 0.79 -0.27
C TRP A 16 -16.30 0.84 -1.76
N ALA A 17 -16.66 -0.31 -2.33
CA ALA A 17 -17.09 -0.43 -3.73
C ALA A 17 -18.24 -1.45 -3.87
N LYS A 18 -18.99 -1.39 -4.97
CA LYS A 18 -19.96 -2.41 -5.36
C LYS A 18 -19.30 -3.48 -6.23
N ASN A 19 -19.62 -4.74 -6.01
CA ASN A 19 -19.23 -5.82 -6.93
C ASN A 19 -20.22 -5.91 -8.12
N VAL A 20 -19.95 -6.81 -9.07
CA VAL A 20 -20.83 -7.08 -10.23
C VAL A 20 -22.25 -7.56 -9.85
N LYS A 21 -22.46 -8.04 -8.62
CA LYS A 21 -23.77 -8.44 -8.09
C LYS A 21 -24.51 -7.29 -7.39
N GLY A 22 -23.87 -6.12 -7.26
CA GLY A 22 -24.40 -4.95 -6.57
C GLY A 22 -24.20 -4.97 -5.05
N GLU A 23 -23.44 -5.94 -4.51
CA GLU A 23 -23.15 -6.02 -3.08
C GLU A 23 -21.98 -5.10 -2.72
N HIS A 24 -22.06 -4.46 -1.55
CA HIS A 24 -20.96 -3.66 -1.03
C HIS A 24 -19.81 -4.54 -0.58
N LEU A 25 -18.60 -4.11 -0.91
CA LEU A 25 -17.36 -4.76 -0.56
C LEU A 25 -16.38 -3.71 -0.03
N PHE A 26 -15.50 -4.13 0.87
CA PHE A 26 -14.41 -3.30 1.36
C PHE A 26 -13.15 -3.53 0.51
N ILE A 27 -12.43 -2.47 0.14
CA ILE A 27 -11.36 -2.58 -0.87
C ILE A 27 -10.21 -3.50 -0.45
N ASP A 28 -9.95 -3.67 0.85
CA ASP A 28 -8.91 -4.59 1.35
C ASP A 28 -9.27 -6.07 1.12
N ASP A 29 -10.57 -6.39 1.04
CA ASP A 29 -11.05 -7.74 0.73
C ASP A 29 -11.19 -7.98 -0.79
N ALA A 30 -10.97 -6.94 -1.61
CA ALA A 30 -11.03 -7.06 -3.06
C ALA A 30 -9.84 -7.85 -3.61
N GLN A 31 -9.99 -8.44 -4.79
CA GLN A 31 -8.83 -8.81 -5.61
C GLN A 31 -8.33 -7.59 -6.37
N SER A 32 -7.00 -7.40 -6.42
CA SER A 32 -6.41 -6.28 -7.16
C SER A 32 -6.73 -6.32 -8.67
N GLY A 33 -6.88 -5.13 -9.25
CA GLY A 33 -7.11 -4.90 -10.66
C GLY A 33 -8.57 -4.55 -10.98
N ARG A 34 -8.89 -4.53 -12.29
CA ARG A 34 -10.24 -4.23 -12.81
C ARG A 34 -11.10 -5.49 -12.85
N LYS A 35 -11.49 -5.99 -11.67
CA LYS A 35 -12.28 -7.22 -11.51
C LYS A 35 -13.80 -7.00 -11.40
N GLY A 36 -14.27 -5.82 -11.81
CA GLY A 36 -15.69 -5.47 -11.77
C GLY A 36 -16.12 -4.86 -10.45
N TYR A 37 -15.36 -3.86 -10.00
CA TYR A 37 -15.72 -3.01 -8.87
C TYR A 37 -16.28 -1.69 -9.38
N PHE A 38 -17.30 -1.16 -8.70
CA PHE A 38 -17.98 0.05 -9.11
C PHE A 38 -18.09 1.03 -7.95
N CYS A 39 -17.96 2.31 -8.26
CA CYS A 39 -18.17 3.37 -7.27
C CYS A 39 -19.62 3.37 -6.80
N ILE A 40 -19.83 3.47 -5.49
CA ILE A 40 -21.18 3.47 -4.90
C ILE A 40 -22.00 4.68 -5.36
N GLY A 41 -21.35 5.84 -5.53
CA GLY A 41 -22.02 7.11 -5.81
C GLY A 41 -22.14 7.47 -7.28
N CYS A 42 -21.26 6.96 -8.16
CA CYS A 42 -21.28 7.31 -9.58
C CYS A 42 -21.38 6.11 -10.53
N ASP A 43 -21.44 4.88 -9.98
CA ASP A 43 -21.53 3.60 -10.72
C ASP A 43 -20.47 3.43 -11.82
N LYS A 44 -19.41 4.24 -11.81
CA LYS A 44 -18.25 4.08 -12.69
C LYS A 44 -17.40 2.91 -12.23
N GLN A 45 -16.81 2.22 -13.19
CA GLN A 45 -15.88 1.14 -12.91
C GLN A 45 -14.62 1.66 -12.21
N MET A 46 -14.24 1.01 -11.12
CA MET A 46 -13.05 1.30 -10.32
C MET A 46 -12.01 0.18 -10.48
N GLU A 47 -10.76 0.54 -10.24
CA GLU A 47 -9.64 -0.38 -10.20
C GLU A 47 -9.17 -0.57 -8.76
N ALA A 48 -9.16 -1.80 -8.27
CA ALA A 48 -8.68 -2.10 -6.93
C ALA A 48 -7.15 -2.11 -6.92
N VAL A 49 -6.54 -1.02 -6.44
CA VAL A 49 -5.08 -0.91 -6.32
C VAL A 49 -4.65 -1.38 -4.93
N ILE A 50 -4.64 -2.71 -4.73
CA ILE A 50 -4.09 -3.31 -3.52
C ILE A 50 -2.60 -3.50 -3.71
N ARG A 51 -1.83 -2.68 -3.01
CA ARG A 51 -0.38 -2.89 -2.91
C ARG A 51 -0.16 -4.12 -2.03
N LYS A 52 0.22 -5.26 -2.63
CA LYS A 52 0.68 -6.42 -1.88
C LYS A 52 1.80 -5.96 -0.95
N LYS A 53 1.53 -5.89 0.36
CA LYS A 53 2.57 -5.63 1.35
C LYS A 53 3.44 -6.88 1.40
N ASN A 54 4.73 -6.74 1.10
CA ASN A 54 5.66 -7.84 1.30
C ASN A 54 5.79 -8.07 2.82
N PRO A 55 5.36 -9.22 3.36
CA PRO A 55 5.34 -9.44 4.80
C PRO A 55 6.76 -9.39 5.39
N LYS A 56 7.78 -9.85 4.64
CA LYS A 56 9.19 -9.78 5.06
C LYS A 56 9.66 -8.32 5.16
N LEU A 57 9.28 -7.47 4.19
CA LEU A 57 9.61 -6.05 4.20
C LEU A 57 8.89 -5.29 5.34
N THR A 58 7.67 -5.70 5.66
CA THR A 58 6.89 -5.12 6.76
C THR A 58 7.51 -5.47 8.11
N ALA A 59 7.86 -6.75 8.31
CA ALA A 59 8.55 -7.20 9.52
C ALA A 59 9.92 -6.52 9.70
N LEU A 60 10.70 -6.37 8.62
CA LEU A 60 11.97 -5.66 8.65
C LEU A 60 11.79 -4.20 9.06
N ARG A 61 10.78 -3.52 8.48
CA ARG A 61 10.44 -2.13 8.83
C ARG A 61 10.09 -2.01 10.30
N ASP A 62 9.19 -2.88 10.80
CA ASP A 62 8.70 -2.82 12.17
C ASP A 62 9.81 -3.08 13.20
N TRP A 63 10.79 -3.92 12.86
CA TRP A 63 11.96 -4.16 13.68
C TRP A 63 12.98 -3.01 13.66
N LEU A 64 13.24 -2.43 12.47
CA LEU A 64 14.28 -1.44 12.29
C LEU A 64 13.86 -0.03 12.75
N LEU A 65 12.59 0.34 12.57
CA LEU A 65 12.07 1.66 12.96
C LEU A 65 12.41 2.04 14.41
N PRO A 66 12.12 1.20 15.42
CA PRO A 66 12.42 1.56 16.80
C PRO A 66 13.92 1.70 17.07
N MET A 67 14.79 0.95 16.38
CA MET A 67 16.25 1.10 16.55
C MET A 67 16.76 2.42 16.01
N LEU A 68 16.22 2.87 14.87
CA LEU A 68 16.53 4.18 14.29
C LEU A 68 15.95 5.32 15.14
N MET A 69 14.70 5.20 15.60
CA MET A 69 14.04 6.23 16.42
C MET A 69 14.67 6.38 17.81
N ASN A 70 15.27 5.31 18.34
CA ASN A 70 15.98 5.32 19.61
C ASN A 70 17.49 5.57 19.46
N GLU A 71 17.97 5.96 18.27
CA GLU A 71 19.38 6.23 17.97
C GLU A 71 20.35 5.06 18.29
N GLN A 72 19.82 3.83 18.41
CA GLN A 72 20.64 2.63 18.69
C GLN A 72 21.47 2.21 17.48
N VAL A 73 21.02 2.61 16.29
CA VAL A 73 21.61 2.27 14.99
C VAL A 73 21.46 3.49 14.08
N THR A 74 22.49 3.80 13.28
CA THR A 74 22.38 4.82 12.23
C THR A 74 21.92 4.20 10.91
N VAL A 75 21.41 5.03 10.01
CA VAL A 75 21.03 4.58 8.66
C VAL A 75 22.23 3.95 7.94
N GLU A 76 23.42 4.52 8.10
CA GLU A 76 24.67 4.04 7.49
C GLU A 76 25.05 2.64 7.98
N ASP A 77 24.87 2.35 9.27
CA ASP A 77 25.15 1.03 9.87
C ASP A 77 24.12 -0.04 9.45
N ALA A 78 22.88 0.38 9.16
CA ALA A 78 21.78 -0.50 8.81
C ALA A 78 21.79 -0.90 7.33
N TYR A 79 22.26 -0.01 6.43
CA TYR A 79 22.30 -0.21 4.98
C TYR A 79 22.89 -1.58 4.54
N PRO A 80 24.08 -2.00 5.00
CA PRO A 80 24.69 -3.26 4.55
C PRO A 80 23.93 -4.51 5.03
N LYS A 81 23.21 -4.43 6.17
CA LYS A 81 22.36 -5.53 6.66
C LYS A 81 21.04 -5.59 5.87
N ILE A 82 20.43 -4.43 5.64
CA ILE A 82 19.21 -4.31 4.84
C ILE A 82 19.47 -4.79 3.41
N GLU A 83 20.58 -4.39 2.79
CA GLU A 83 20.93 -4.80 1.43
C GLU A 83 21.09 -6.33 1.33
N ASN A 84 21.78 -6.95 2.30
CA ASN A 84 21.91 -8.40 2.38
C ASN A 84 20.58 -9.14 2.63
N GLU A 85 19.65 -8.55 3.37
CA GLU A 85 18.34 -9.18 3.57
C GLU A 85 17.39 -8.92 2.39
N LEU A 86 17.37 -7.71 1.82
CA LEU A 86 16.58 -7.35 0.65
C LEU A 86 16.95 -8.20 -0.56
N TRP A 87 18.25 -8.42 -0.81
CA TRP A 87 18.68 -9.21 -1.97
C TRP A 87 18.16 -10.65 -1.89
N MET A 88 18.10 -11.22 -0.69
CA MET A 88 17.55 -12.57 -0.49
C MET A 88 16.03 -12.63 -0.70
N VAL A 89 15.30 -11.56 -0.40
CA VAL A 89 13.85 -11.47 -0.61
C VAL A 89 13.48 -11.28 -2.09
N THR A 90 14.31 -10.58 -2.85
CA THR A 90 14.01 -10.24 -4.27
C THR A 90 14.29 -11.35 -5.28
N LYS A 91 14.88 -12.48 -4.85
CA LYS A 91 15.18 -13.62 -5.73
C LYS A 91 13.96 -14.46 -6.14
N GLU A 92 12.84 -14.35 -5.43
CA GLU A 92 11.64 -15.12 -5.76
C GLU A 92 10.79 -14.50 -6.89
N ASP A 93 10.89 -13.18 -7.12
CA ASP A 93 10.08 -12.45 -8.13
C ASP A 93 10.92 -11.61 -9.09
N GLY A 94 11.95 -12.22 -9.69
CA GLY A 94 12.96 -11.58 -10.53
C GLY A 94 12.48 -10.41 -11.40
N LYS A 95 12.85 -9.18 -10.99
CA LYS A 95 13.09 -8.02 -11.86
C LYS A 95 13.65 -6.86 -11.05
N PHE A 96 14.96 -6.68 -11.10
CA PHE A 96 15.58 -5.37 -10.92
C PHE A 96 15.83 -4.79 -12.31
N ILE A 97 15.11 -3.73 -12.68
CA ILE A 97 15.58 -2.82 -13.72
C ILE A 97 16.50 -1.83 -13.00
N LYS A 98 17.80 -1.99 -13.20
CA LYS A 98 18.79 -0.99 -12.83
C LYS A 98 18.80 0.04 -13.96
N ASN A 99 18.38 1.28 -13.68
CA ASN A 99 18.71 2.43 -14.52
C ASN A 99 20.16 2.83 -14.28
#